data_AF-A0AAD6P9T3-F1
#
_entry.id   AF-A0AAD6P9T3-F1
#
_cell.length_a   1.000
_cell.length_b   1.000
_cell.length_c   1.000
_cell.angle_alpha   90.00
_cell.angle_beta   90.00
_cell.angle_gamma   90.00
#
_symmetry.space_group_name_H-M   'P 1'
#
loop_
_entity.id
_entity.type
_entity.pdbx_description
1 polymer ?
#
loop_
_entity_poly.entity_id
_entity_poly.type
_entity_poly.pdbx_seq_one_letter_code
_entity_poly.pdbx_strand_id
1 'polypeptide(L)'
;MAKRDLVRYKENRRAAESAKVEAESELSEAKRTVKELVLQTEKSNLKVKAQVRDMEKLNKLSKRRDMALIAGNDESHQYAEVIRELEGVKQELSKLKLEMASVLEAKTRAEKEIATSISKLSSNLSHAEALRKKIDEANEEQVLVELAQIEALKEFGEIRAQREKEAREFSSAMQETKNRKNNVKEEISSSKDLESKLAVTLYDVNLIQNELNLAKDKDAKVRRNYSMKHLGGSFRKNKQLEDSSSLKSMTEELQEAKKELASTREEGFQFMTSMDIIRNELENVTEETVQLKKAKEKVDVTVQNLNSQLLRAKSKLETATAVEKKARSILSSLSVTLEQLKTESEVARKENKLICEESAKIKEEIRNSDSQIDLTEEKLQYAIQELDAVKKSESSTLQNLKNVIENTMRSRASASQHGSSITISKFEYEYLTGHAAKAEEIAGKKVAAAQSWIEALEASEKEMLMKIELAHRDIRETRVEEEKEIYRAESSLSAKRMVEGELRKWRKVNKKNTEAENQQQPLPRKSMKANGSLTPSRRSRLRNSGSPAFQMTPRMTPRSSSIAIRKKRTVVPNLAKLFIGKKADKDP
;
A
#
# COMPACT_ATOMS: atom_id res chain seq x y z
N MET A 1 -12.83 15.81 32.55
CA MET A 1 -12.82 14.74 31.54
C MET A 1 -11.78 13.68 31.86
N ALA A 2 -10.48 14.01 31.98
CA ALA A 2 -9.37 13.06 32.18
C ALA A 2 -9.51 12.02 33.32
N LYS A 3 -10.14 12.36 34.46
CA LYS A 3 -10.33 11.39 35.57
C LYS A 3 -11.34 10.27 35.24
N ARG A 4 -12.35 10.54 34.41
CA ARG A 4 -13.34 9.53 33.98
C ARG A 4 -12.74 8.59 32.93
N ASP A 5 -11.87 9.10 32.07
CA ASP A 5 -11.21 8.30 31.04
C ASP A 5 -10.17 7.34 31.62
N LEU A 6 -9.45 7.75 32.67
CA LEU A 6 -8.51 6.88 33.38
C LEU A 6 -9.20 5.72 34.11
N VAL A 7 -10.39 5.95 34.67
CA VAL A 7 -11.19 4.89 35.33
C VAL A 7 -11.68 3.89 34.28
N ARG A 8 -12.24 4.37 33.16
CA ARG A 8 -12.66 3.51 32.04
C ARG A 8 -11.51 2.69 31.47
N TYR A 9 -10.33 3.28 31.31
CA TYR A 9 -9.15 2.55 30.84
C TYR A 9 -8.73 1.43 31.82
N LYS A 10 -8.79 1.69 33.13
CA LYS A 10 -8.49 0.67 34.15
C LYS A 10 -9.54 -0.45 34.19
N GLU A 11 -10.81 -0.12 34.00
CA GLU A 11 -11.90 -1.10 33.90
C GLU A 11 -11.76 -1.96 32.64
N ASN A 12 -11.50 -1.34 31.48
CA ASN A 12 -11.26 -2.05 30.23
C ASN A 12 -10.04 -2.97 30.32
N ARG A 13 -8.96 -2.52 30.98
CA ARG A 13 -7.78 -3.36 31.22
C ARG A 13 -8.10 -4.58 32.08
N ARG A 14 -8.88 -4.42 33.16
CA ARG A 14 -9.31 -5.53 34.02
C ARG A 14 -10.24 -6.50 33.29
N ALA A 15 -11.14 -6.00 32.46
CA ALA A 15 -12.02 -6.82 31.63
C ALA A 15 -11.22 -7.63 30.59
N ALA A 16 -10.24 -6.99 29.93
CA ALA A 16 -9.34 -7.68 29.00
C ALA A 16 -8.46 -8.73 29.69
N GLU A 17 -7.94 -8.43 30.88
CA GLU A 17 -7.18 -9.40 31.70
C GLU A 17 -8.05 -10.58 32.13
N SER A 18 -9.31 -10.35 32.50
CA SER A 18 -10.25 -11.42 32.88
C SER A 18 -10.61 -12.32 31.69
N ALA A 19 -10.92 -11.72 30.54
CA ALA A 19 -11.21 -12.44 29.30
C ALA A 19 -10.01 -13.27 28.82
N LYS A 20 -8.78 -12.76 29.02
CA LYS A 20 -7.56 -13.50 28.71
C LYS A 20 -7.41 -14.75 29.58
N VAL A 21 -7.66 -14.63 30.89
CA VAL A 21 -7.59 -15.77 31.83
C VAL A 21 -8.65 -16.82 31.48
N GLU A 22 -9.86 -16.39 31.13
CA GLU A 22 -10.94 -17.27 30.69
C GLU A 22 -10.55 -18.03 29.42
N ALA A 23 -10.07 -17.34 28.39
CA ALA A 23 -9.61 -17.95 27.15
C ALA A 23 -8.42 -18.92 27.35
N GLU A 24 -7.49 -18.60 28.27
CA GLU A 24 -6.39 -19.51 28.62
C GLU A 24 -6.89 -20.78 29.32
N SER A 25 -7.93 -20.66 30.16
CA SER A 25 -8.56 -21.80 30.83
C SER A 25 -9.31 -22.71 29.83
N GLU A 26 -10.07 -22.13 28.90
CA GLU A 26 -10.76 -22.86 27.83
C GLU A 26 -9.76 -23.55 26.89
N LEU A 27 -8.65 -22.89 26.56
CA LEU A 27 -7.59 -23.50 25.75
C LEU A 27 -6.93 -24.68 26.46
N SER A 28 -6.76 -24.61 27.78
CA SER A 28 -6.22 -25.72 28.57
C SER A 28 -7.18 -26.91 28.59
N GLU A 29 -8.49 -26.63 28.75
CA GLU A 29 -9.53 -27.65 28.70
C GLU A 29 -9.63 -28.30 27.32
N ALA A 30 -9.63 -27.52 26.25
CA ALA A 30 -9.61 -28.01 24.87
C ALA A 30 -8.36 -28.86 24.58
N LYS A 31 -7.19 -28.48 25.11
CA LYS A 31 -5.98 -29.30 25.01
C LYS A 31 -6.11 -30.63 25.75
N ARG A 32 -6.82 -30.66 26.90
CA ARG A 32 -7.11 -31.89 27.65
C ARG A 32 -8.04 -32.80 26.86
N THR A 33 -9.13 -32.27 26.31
CA THR A 33 -10.10 -33.05 25.52
C THR A 33 -9.49 -33.61 24.25
N VAL A 34 -8.64 -32.84 23.56
CA VAL A 34 -7.89 -33.34 22.39
C VAL A 34 -6.98 -34.51 22.79
N LYS A 35 -6.24 -34.41 23.91
CA LYS A 35 -5.41 -35.53 24.38
C LYS A 35 -6.25 -36.77 24.71
N GLU A 36 -7.42 -36.59 25.31
CA GLU A 36 -8.35 -37.69 25.62
C GLU A 36 -8.90 -38.36 24.34
N LEU A 37 -9.29 -37.57 23.34
CA LEU A 37 -9.71 -38.08 22.04
C LEU A 37 -8.58 -38.80 21.29
N VAL A 38 -7.34 -38.31 21.39
CA VAL A 38 -6.17 -39.00 20.83
C VAL A 38 -5.96 -40.36 21.50
N LEU A 39 -6.06 -40.43 22.83
CA LEU A 39 -5.99 -41.72 23.54
C LEU A 39 -7.14 -42.67 23.16
N GLN A 40 -8.35 -42.13 22.98
CA GLN A 40 -9.51 -42.93 22.58
C GLN A 40 -9.38 -43.47 21.15
N THR A 41 -8.85 -42.67 20.23
CA THR A 41 -8.57 -43.09 18.84
C THR A 41 -7.41 -44.08 18.75
N GLU A 42 -6.38 -43.93 19.59
CA GLU A 42 -5.31 -44.91 19.68
C GLU A 42 -5.81 -46.25 20.24
N LYS A 43 -6.65 -46.21 21.28
CA LYS A 43 -7.31 -47.41 21.83
C LYS A 43 -8.22 -48.11 20.82
N SER A 44 -9.02 -47.35 20.05
CA SER A 44 -9.87 -47.93 19.00
C SER A 44 -9.02 -48.52 17.86
N ASN A 45 -7.94 -47.86 17.47
CA ASN A 45 -6.99 -48.37 16.47
C ASN A 45 -6.31 -49.68 16.93
N LEU A 46 -5.95 -49.80 18.21
CA LEU A 46 -5.42 -51.05 18.76
C LEU A 46 -6.46 -52.17 18.73
N LYS A 47 -7.73 -51.87 19.03
CA LYS A 47 -8.84 -52.85 18.95
C LYS A 47 -9.06 -53.32 17.51
N VAL A 48 -9.04 -52.41 16.53
CA VAL A 48 -9.13 -52.74 15.10
C VAL A 48 -7.94 -53.59 14.66
N LYS A 49 -6.71 -53.25 15.07
CA LYS A 49 -5.53 -54.07 14.76
C LYS A 49 -5.62 -55.48 15.35
N ALA A 50 -6.20 -55.65 16.54
CA ALA A 50 -6.44 -56.97 17.12
C ALA A 50 -7.47 -57.76 16.29
N GLN A 51 -8.60 -57.14 15.91
CA GLN A 51 -9.60 -57.76 15.05
C GLN A 51 -9.06 -58.15 13.67
N VAL A 52 -8.22 -57.31 13.06
CA VAL A 52 -7.56 -57.62 11.79
C VAL A 52 -6.62 -58.82 11.93
N ARG A 53 -5.85 -58.91 13.02
CA ARG A 53 -5.00 -60.08 13.29
C ARG A 53 -5.80 -61.35 13.53
N ASP A 54 -6.95 -61.27 14.19
CA ASP A 54 -7.81 -62.43 14.43
C ASP A 54 -8.52 -62.87 13.14
N MET A 55 -8.93 -61.93 12.28
CA MET A 55 -9.38 -62.21 10.92
C MET A 55 -8.28 -62.85 10.06
N GLU A 56 -7.03 -62.37 10.13
CA GLU A 56 -5.90 -63.00 9.44
C GLU A 56 -5.59 -64.41 9.94
N LYS A 57 -5.76 -64.70 11.24
CA LYS A 57 -5.64 -66.07 11.78
C LYS A 57 -6.76 -66.97 11.27
N LEU A 58 -8.00 -66.46 11.19
CA LEU A 58 -9.14 -67.19 10.62
C LEU A 58 -8.92 -67.49 9.13
N ASN A 59 -8.33 -66.55 8.39
CA ASN A 59 -8.00 -66.73 6.98
C ASN A 59 -6.81 -67.69 6.75
N LYS A 60 -5.92 -67.83 7.74
CA LYS A 60 -4.87 -68.87 7.75
C LYS A 60 -5.40 -70.26 8.12
N LEU A 61 -6.51 -70.33 8.87
CA LEU A 61 -7.24 -71.57 9.17
C LEU A 61 -8.13 -72.02 8.00
N SER A 62 -8.73 -71.09 7.22
CA SER A 62 -9.47 -71.46 6.01
C SER A 62 -8.54 -72.05 4.94
N LYS A 63 -7.35 -71.49 4.74
CA LYS A 63 -6.31 -72.03 3.83
C LYS A 63 -5.74 -73.41 4.22
N ARG A 64 -6.11 -73.97 5.39
CA ARG A 64 -5.77 -75.35 5.80
C ARG A 64 -6.96 -76.32 5.74
N ARG A 65 -8.17 -75.84 5.44
CA ARG A 65 -9.40 -76.66 5.37
C ARG A 65 -9.79 -77.04 3.93
N ASP A 66 -9.11 -76.50 2.93
CA ASP A 66 -9.37 -76.82 1.50
C ASP A 66 -8.86 -78.21 1.05
N MET A 67 -8.44 -79.08 1.96
CA MET A 67 -8.05 -80.47 1.65
C MET A 67 -8.57 -81.45 2.71
N ALA A 68 -9.89 -81.58 2.81
CA ALA A 68 -10.60 -82.83 3.13
C ALA A 68 -12.10 -82.52 3.32
N LEU A 69 -12.91 -82.93 2.35
CA LEU A 69 -14.11 -83.78 2.51
C LEU A 69 -14.92 -83.71 1.21
N ILE A 70 -14.95 -84.82 0.49
CA ILE A 70 -15.96 -85.18 -0.49
C ILE A 70 -16.88 -86.15 0.25
N ALA A 71 -18.11 -85.73 0.55
CA ALA A 71 -19.32 -86.56 0.61
C ALA A 71 -20.40 -85.90 1.49
N GLY A 72 -21.45 -85.39 0.86
CA GLY A 72 -22.68 -84.99 1.55
C GLY A 72 -23.50 -84.05 0.70
N ASN A 73 -24.64 -84.49 0.21
CA ASN A 73 -25.47 -83.82 -0.80
C ASN A 73 -26.25 -82.59 -0.28
N ASP A 74 -25.62 -81.77 0.57
CA ASP A 74 -26.12 -80.48 1.11
C ASP A 74 -25.10 -79.32 0.93
N GLU A 75 -23.86 -79.60 0.49
CA GLU A 75 -22.77 -78.60 0.37
C GLU A 75 -22.90 -77.70 -0.87
N SER A 76 -23.65 -78.12 -1.90
CA SER A 76 -23.84 -77.33 -3.12
C SER A 76 -24.64 -76.03 -2.88
N HIS A 77 -25.54 -76.03 -1.90
CA HIS A 77 -26.31 -74.83 -1.54
C HIS A 77 -25.44 -73.83 -0.77
N GLN A 78 -24.59 -74.31 0.14
CA GLN A 78 -23.66 -73.46 0.90
C GLN A 78 -22.60 -72.83 -0.02
N TYR A 79 -22.08 -73.57 -1.00
CA TYR A 79 -21.12 -73.03 -1.97
C TYR A 79 -21.76 -71.98 -2.90
N ALA A 80 -23.00 -72.21 -3.34
CA ALA A 80 -23.76 -71.24 -4.13
C ALA A 80 -24.13 -69.98 -3.34
N GLU A 81 -24.37 -70.10 -2.04
CA GLU A 81 -24.60 -68.96 -1.14
C GLU A 81 -23.31 -68.14 -0.95
N VAL A 82 -22.17 -68.79 -0.69
CA VAL A 82 -20.86 -68.13 -0.57
C VAL A 82 -20.45 -67.41 -1.86
N ILE A 83 -20.72 -67.98 -3.04
CA ILE A 83 -20.47 -67.28 -4.32
C ILE A 83 -21.34 -66.04 -4.46
N ARG A 84 -22.60 -66.10 -4.03
CA ARG A 84 -23.53 -64.97 -4.11
C ARG A 84 -23.13 -63.85 -3.15
N GLU A 85 -22.68 -64.20 -1.94
CA GLU A 85 -22.09 -63.26 -0.99
C GLU A 85 -20.80 -62.65 -1.54
N LEU A 86 -19.93 -63.44 -2.18
CA LEU A 86 -18.70 -62.94 -2.79
C LEU A 86 -18.98 -61.95 -3.93
N GLU A 87 -19.97 -62.23 -4.78
CA GLU A 87 -20.39 -61.29 -5.83
C GLU A 87 -21.01 -60.02 -5.22
N GLY A 88 -21.77 -60.14 -4.12
CA GLY A 88 -22.28 -59.02 -3.34
C GLY A 88 -21.17 -58.13 -2.78
N VAL A 89 -20.18 -58.72 -2.11
CA VAL A 89 -18.99 -58.02 -1.59
C VAL A 89 -18.19 -57.38 -2.73
N LYS A 90 -18.11 -58.00 -3.90
CA LYS A 90 -17.42 -57.44 -5.08
C LYS A 90 -18.17 -56.25 -5.67
N GLN A 91 -19.49 -56.28 -5.69
CA GLN A 91 -20.33 -55.13 -6.06
C GLN A 91 -20.17 -53.99 -5.05
N GLU A 92 -20.23 -54.29 -3.75
CA GLU A 92 -19.98 -53.30 -2.68
C GLU A 92 -18.57 -52.71 -2.78
N LEU A 93 -17.55 -53.52 -3.04
CA LEU A 93 -16.18 -53.06 -3.28
C LEU A 93 -16.11 -52.12 -4.49
N SER A 94 -16.82 -52.43 -5.57
CA SER A 94 -16.87 -51.55 -6.75
C SER A 94 -17.55 -50.22 -6.46
N LYS A 95 -18.64 -50.24 -5.67
CA LYS A 95 -19.36 -49.05 -5.22
C LYS A 95 -18.48 -48.19 -4.31
N LEU A 96 -17.82 -48.82 -3.34
CA LEU A 96 -16.88 -48.17 -2.43
C LEU A 96 -15.68 -47.56 -3.17
N LYS A 97 -15.17 -48.22 -4.22
CA LYS A 97 -14.11 -47.66 -5.08
C LYS A 97 -14.58 -46.39 -5.79
N LEU A 98 -15.82 -46.36 -6.26
CA LEU A 98 -16.40 -45.19 -6.93
C LEU A 98 -16.66 -44.05 -5.93
N GLU A 99 -17.19 -44.36 -4.76
CA GLU A 99 -17.36 -43.40 -3.65
C GLU A 99 -16.01 -42.83 -3.19
N MET A 100 -14.98 -43.68 -3.01
CA MET A 100 -13.63 -43.24 -2.67
C MET A 100 -13.05 -42.31 -3.74
N ALA A 101 -13.24 -42.63 -5.03
CA ALA A 101 -12.82 -41.75 -6.12
C ALA A 101 -13.52 -40.38 -6.05
N SER A 102 -14.83 -40.36 -5.81
CA SER A 102 -15.61 -39.13 -5.63
C SER A 102 -15.14 -38.31 -4.42
N VAL A 103 -14.87 -38.97 -3.29
CA VAL A 103 -14.33 -38.33 -2.08
C VAL A 103 -12.94 -37.75 -2.32
N LEU A 104 -12.07 -38.44 -3.05
CA LEU A 104 -10.75 -37.93 -3.43
C LEU A 104 -10.87 -36.70 -4.36
N GLU A 105 -11.78 -36.71 -5.32
CA GLU A 105 -12.05 -35.54 -6.16
C GLU A 105 -12.62 -34.36 -5.35
N ALA A 106 -13.52 -34.61 -4.41
CA ALA A 106 -14.02 -33.58 -3.50
C ALA A 106 -12.91 -33.01 -2.60
N LYS A 107 -12.06 -33.88 -2.05
CA LYS A 107 -10.89 -33.49 -1.25
C LYS A 107 -9.94 -32.59 -2.04
N THR A 108 -9.59 -32.98 -3.27
CA THR A 108 -8.68 -32.17 -4.11
C THR A 108 -9.30 -30.84 -4.53
N ARG A 109 -10.63 -30.75 -4.67
CA ARG A 109 -11.34 -29.46 -4.87
C ARG A 109 -11.25 -28.57 -3.63
N ALA A 110 -11.55 -29.12 -2.46
CA ALA A 110 -11.44 -28.40 -1.18
C ALA A 110 -9.99 -27.91 -0.92
N GLU A 111 -8.98 -28.74 -1.21
CA GLU A 111 -7.57 -28.35 -1.09
C GLU A 111 -7.20 -27.18 -2.02
N LYS A 112 -7.72 -27.16 -3.25
CA LYS A 112 -7.52 -26.03 -4.17
C LYS A 112 -8.19 -24.75 -3.64
N GLU A 113 -9.41 -24.85 -3.13
CA GLU A 113 -10.13 -23.71 -2.55
C GLU A 113 -9.39 -23.16 -1.32
N ILE A 114 -8.90 -24.03 -0.44
CA ILE A 114 -8.05 -23.66 0.70
C ILE A 114 -6.77 -22.96 0.22
N ALA A 115 -6.07 -23.50 -0.77
CA ALA A 115 -4.87 -22.88 -1.32
C ALA A 115 -5.14 -21.49 -1.90
N THR A 116 -6.26 -21.30 -2.62
CA THR A 116 -6.65 -19.97 -3.13
C THR A 116 -7.05 -19.00 -2.02
N SER A 117 -7.59 -19.51 -0.91
CA SER A 117 -7.95 -18.69 0.24
C SER A 117 -6.71 -18.27 1.03
N ILE A 118 -5.73 -19.18 1.18
CA ILE A 118 -4.43 -18.89 1.79
C ILE A 118 -3.67 -17.85 0.99
N SER A 119 -3.66 -17.93 -0.36
CA SER A 119 -2.98 -16.93 -1.18
C SER A 119 -3.62 -15.54 -1.05
N LYS A 120 -4.96 -15.46 -1.06
CA LYS A 120 -5.69 -14.21 -0.79
C LYS A 120 -5.40 -13.66 0.62
N LEU A 121 -5.34 -14.52 1.62
CA LEU A 121 -5.02 -14.12 2.99
C LEU A 121 -3.59 -13.57 3.07
N SER A 122 -2.62 -14.19 2.40
CA SER A 122 -1.24 -13.69 2.35
C SER A 122 -1.11 -12.34 1.65
N SER A 123 -1.83 -12.11 0.54
CA SER A 123 -1.84 -10.81 -0.13
C SER A 123 -2.50 -9.73 0.74
N ASN A 124 -3.59 -10.07 1.42
CA ASN A 124 -4.27 -9.15 2.32
C ASN A 124 -3.42 -8.81 3.54
N LEU A 125 -2.70 -9.78 4.10
CA LEU A 125 -1.75 -9.57 5.20
C LEU A 125 -0.62 -8.62 4.76
N SER A 126 -0.03 -8.85 3.59
CA SER A 126 1.00 -7.96 3.03
C SER A 126 0.46 -6.53 2.81
N HIS A 127 -0.78 -6.39 2.35
CA HIS A 127 -1.43 -5.08 2.22
C HIS A 127 -1.65 -4.41 3.59
N ALA A 128 -2.11 -5.15 4.59
CA ALA A 128 -2.30 -4.66 5.96
C ALA A 128 -0.97 -4.22 6.59
N GLU A 129 0.11 -4.97 6.38
CA GLU A 129 1.46 -4.60 6.83
C GLU A 129 1.96 -3.33 6.14
N ALA A 130 1.70 -3.17 4.83
CA ALA A 130 2.05 -1.95 4.11
C ALA A 130 1.27 -0.73 4.60
N LEU A 131 -0.03 -0.88 4.90
CA LEU A 131 -0.83 0.17 5.51
C LEU A 131 -0.33 0.53 6.91
N ARG A 132 0.04 -0.47 7.72
CA ARG A 132 0.61 -0.23 9.05
C ARG A 132 1.89 0.59 8.97
N LYS A 133 2.81 0.26 8.05
CA LYS A 133 4.04 1.05 7.84
C LYS A 133 3.74 2.50 7.46
N LYS A 134 2.77 2.72 6.57
CA LYS A 134 2.35 4.09 6.20
C LYS A 134 1.74 4.86 7.38
N ILE A 135 0.98 4.18 8.24
CA ILE A 135 0.46 4.77 9.48
C ILE A 135 1.61 5.14 10.42
N ASP A 136 2.59 4.25 10.59
CA ASP A 136 3.76 4.50 11.41
C ASP A 136 4.58 5.69 10.85
N GLU A 137 4.82 5.75 9.54
CA GLU A 137 5.47 6.87 8.84
C GLU A 137 4.71 8.20 9.05
N ALA A 138 3.38 8.21 8.86
CA ALA A 138 2.57 9.40 9.07
C ALA A 138 2.57 9.86 10.54
N ASN A 139 2.62 8.93 11.50
CA ASN A 139 2.74 9.26 12.92
C ASN A 139 4.10 9.87 13.24
N GLU A 140 5.19 9.36 12.64
CA GLU A 140 6.53 9.96 12.78
C GLU A 140 6.57 11.38 12.21
N GLU A 141 5.99 11.61 11.03
CA GLU A 141 5.86 12.94 10.43
C GLU A 141 5.04 13.89 11.33
N GLN A 142 3.94 13.42 11.92
CA GLN A 142 3.14 14.21 12.86
C GLN A 142 3.97 14.63 14.07
N VAL A 143 4.76 13.74 14.66
CA VAL A 143 5.63 14.07 15.80
C VAL A 143 6.65 15.15 15.42
N LEU A 144 7.25 15.07 14.22
CA LEU A 144 8.18 16.10 13.74
C LEU A 144 7.50 17.47 13.57
N VAL A 145 6.27 17.49 13.05
CA VAL A 145 5.49 18.73 12.92
C VAL A 145 5.14 19.32 14.30
N GLU A 146 4.74 18.49 15.26
CA GLU A 146 4.46 18.94 16.63
C GLU A 146 5.71 19.50 17.32
N LEU A 147 6.89 18.89 17.10
CA LEU A 147 8.17 19.41 17.60
C LEU A 147 8.51 20.77 16.98
N ALA A 148 8.37 20.91 15.66
CA ALA A 148 8.60 22.18 14.97
C ALA A 148 7.62 23.28 15.46
N GLN A 149 6.36 22.92 15.75
CA GLN A 149 5.39 23.83 16.32
C GLN A 149 5.80 24.29 17.73
N ILE A 150 6.25 23.37 18.58
CA ILE A 150 6.73 23.70 19.93
C ILE A 150 7.94 24.64 19.87
N GLU A 151 8.88 24.39 18.96
CA GLU A 151 10.06 25.23 18.76
C GLU A 151 9.68 26.64 18.28
N ALA A 152 8.81 26.73 17.26
CA ALA A 152 8.30 28.02 16.78
C ALA A 152 7.56 28.81 17.87
N LEU A 153 6.79 28.13 18.75
CA LEU A 153 6.12 28.78 19.87
C LEU A 153 7.11 29.28 20.93
N LYS A 154 8.21 28.56 21.17
CA LYS A 154 9.28 29.02 22.08
C LYS A 154 9.98 30.25 21.53
N GLU A 155 10.41 30.22 20.27
CA GLU A 155 11.03 31.36 19.58
C GLU A 155 10.10 32.58 19.59
N PHE A 156 8.81 32.38 19.31
CA PHE A 156 7.82 33.44 19.39
C PHE A 156 7.72 34.05 20.80
N GLY A 157 7.76 33.20 21.83
CA GLY A 157 7.81 33.65 23.23
C GLY A 157 9.05 34.51 23.53
N GLU A 158 10.22 34.09 23.05
CA GLU A 158 11.48 34.83 23.21
C GLU A 158 11.46 36.19 22.51
N ILE A 159 11.01 36.22 21.24
CA ILE A 159 10.85 37.46 20.47
C ILE A 159 9.89 38.42 21.18
N ARG A 160 8.77 37.91 21.70
CA ARG A 160 7.80 38.72 22.44
C ARG A 160 8.41 39.32 23.70
N ALA A 161 9.13 38.51 24.48
CA ALA A 161 9.80 38.97 25.69
C ALA A 161 10.88 40.02 25.38
N GLN A 162 11.63 39.86 24.28
CA GLN A 162 12.60 40.84 23.83
C GLN A 162 11.93 42.16 23.43
N ARG A 163 10.88 42.12 22.60
CA ARG A 163 10.12 43.32 22.21
C ARG A 163 9.52 44.05 23.41
N GLU A 164 9.07 43.33 24.43
CA GLU A 164 8.55 43.93 25.66
C GLU A 164 9.65 44.60 26.50
N LYS A 165 10.87 44.05 26.52
CA LYS A 165 12.02 44.71 27.15
C LYS A 165 12.38 45.99 26.39
N GLU A 166 12.53 45.91 25.07
CA GLU A 166 12.82 47.06 24.21
C GLU A 166 11.75 48.15 24.38
N ALA A 167 10.46 47.79 24.36
CA ALA A 167 9.37 48.74 24.57
C ALA A 167 9.42 49.41 25.94
N ARG A 168 9.78 48.68 27.00
CA ARG A 168 9.97 49.25 28.35
C ARG A 168 11.15 50.21 28.40
N GLU A 169 12.27 49.85 27.78
CA GLU A 169 13.45 50.71 27.69
C GLU A 169 13.14 52.00 26.92
N PHE A 170 12.49 51.89 25.76
CA PHE A 170 12.04 53.05 24.99
C PHE A 170 11.07 53.93 25.77
N SER A 171 10.13 53.33 26.51
CA SER A 171 9.20 54.09 27.37
C SER A 171 9.94 54.81 28.49
N SER A 172 10.93 54.18 29.12
CA SER A 172 11.76 54.82 30.16
C SER A 172 12.54 55.99 29.58
N ALA A 173 13.24 55.79 28.46
CA ALA A 173 14.00 56.84 27.78
C ALA A 173 13.09 58.01 27.34
N MET A 174 11.89 57.72 26.86
CA MET A 174 10.92 58.75 26.48
C MET A 174 10.40 59.53 27.69
N GLN A 175 10.20 58.86 28.83
CA GLN A 175 9.82 59.53 30.07
C GLN A 175 10.97 60.39 30.63
N GLU A 176 12.21 59.89 30.59
CA GLU A 176 13.40 60.65 31.00
C GLU A 176 13.62 61.91 30.15
N THR A 177 13.50 61.80 28.83
CA THR A 177 13.59 62.95 27.93
C THR A 177 12.47 63.96 28.16
N LYS A 178 11.25 63.49 28.47
CA LYS A 178 10.12 64.35 28.87
C LYS A 178 10.41 65.09 30.18
N ASN A 179 10.95 64.41 31.19
CA ASN A 179 11.35 65.02 32.45
C ASN A 179 12.46 66.07 32.22
N ARG A 180 13.48 65.74 31.43
CA ARG A 180 14.56 66.68 31.08
C ARG A 180 14.04 67.91 30.36
N LYS A 181 13.09 67.75 29.42
CA LYS A 181 12.43 68.88 28.75
C LYS A 181 11.69 69.78 29.73
N ASN A 182 11.00 69.21 30.72
CA ASN A 182 10.31 69.99 31.75
C ASN A 182 11.30 70.76 32.62
N ASN A 183 12.39 70.12 33.07
CA ASN A 183 13.43 70.80 33.85
C ASN A 183 14.04 71.98 33.07
N VAL A 184 14.39 71.77 31.79
CA VAL A 184 14.89 72.87 30.93
C VAL A 184 13.86 73.99 30.78
N LYS A 185 12.57 73.66 30.71
CA LYS A 185 11.50 74.66 30.66
C LYS A 185 11.43 75.49 31.95
N GLU A 186 11.60 74.86 33.11
CA GLU A 186 11.64 75.52 34.42
C GLU A 186 12.89 76.41 34.58
N GLU A 187 14.05 75.93 34.12
CA GLU A 187 15.28 76.74 34.05
C GLU A 187 15.13 77.95 33.13
N ILE A 188 14.49 77.80 31.97
CA ILE A 188 14.20 78.92 31.05
C ILE A 188 13.29 79.95 31.71
N SER A 189 12.24 79.54 32.44
CA SER A 189 11.42 80.50 33.19
C SER A 189 12.24 81.23 34.25
N SER A 190 13.08 80.51 35.01
CA SER A 190 13.93 81.10 36.04
C SER A 190 14.95 82.09 35.44
N SER A 191 15.50 81.77 34.27
CA SER A 191 16.42 82.65 33.53
C SER A 191 15.72 83.92 33.04
N LYS A 192 14.49 83.83 32.51
CA LYS A 192 13.68 85.00 32.15
C LYS A 192 13.39 85.90 33.34
N ASP A 193 13.09 85.31 34.50
CA ASP A 193 12.89 86.06 35.73
C ASP A 193 14.17 86.80 36.14
N LEU A 194 15.35 86.16 36.02
CA LEU A 194 16.64 86.80 36.26
C LEU A 194 16.96 87.91 35.25
N GLU A 195 16.67 87.69 33.96
CA GLU A 195 16.84 88.69 32.91
C GLU A 195 15.98 89.94 33.19
N SER A 196 14.73 89.75 33.62
CA SER A 196 13.86 90.86 34.03
C SER A 196 14.42 91.64 35.23
N LYS A 197 14.96 90.93 36.24
CA LYS A 197 15.64 91.57 37.38
C LYS A 197 16.88 92.33 36.94
N LEU A 198 17.68 91.75 36.04
CA LEU A 198 18.89 92.37 35.52
C LEU A 198 18.56 93.64 34.73
N ALA A 199 17.50 93.62 33.91
CA ALA A 199 17.02 94.80 33.19
C ALA A 199 16.63 95.94 34.14
N VAL A 200 15.97 95.64 35.27
CA VAL A 200 15.68 96.62 36.33
C VAL A 200 16.97 97.16 36.94
N THR A 201 17.92 96.30 37.32
CA THR A 201 19.19 96.77 37.89
C THR A 201 20.01 97.61 36.90
N LEU A 202 19.98 97.29 35.60
CA LEU A 202 20.63 98.09 34.55
C LEU A 202 19.99 99.47 34.44
N TYR A 203 18.66 99.55 34.55
CA TYR A 203 17.96 100.83 34.60
C TYR A 203 18.40 101.67 35.82
N ASP A 204 18.45 101.05 37.01
CA ASP A 204 18.90 101.72 38.24
C ASP A 204 20.36 102.19 38.14
N VAL A 205 21.27 101.38 37.60
CA VAL A 205 22.68 101.77 37.38
C VAL A 205 22.79 102.94 36.40
N ASN A 206 21.99 102.94 35.33
CA ASN A 206 21.99 104.04 34.37
C ASN A 206 21.46 105.34 35.01
N LEU A 207 20.45 105.25 35.87
CA LEU A 207 19.97 106.39 36.67
C LEU A 207 21.09 106.96 37.56
N ILE A 208 21.77 106.10 38.32
CA ILE A 208 22.90 106.49 39.18
C ILE A 208 24.04 107.11 38.36
N GLN A 209 24.36 106.55 37.19
CA GLN A 209 25.42 107.10 36.32
C GLN A 209 25.08 108.50 35.83
N ASN A 210 23.81 108.75 35.48
CA ASN A 210 23.34 110.08 35.08
C ASN A 210 23.39 111.08 36.23
N GLU A 211 23.00 110.67 37.44
CA GLU A 211 23.14 111.48 38.66
C GLU A 211 24.61 111.79 38.99
N LEU A 212 25.52 110.82 38.85
CA LEU A 212 26.95 111.00 39.03
C LEU A 212 27.54 111.99 38.01
N ASN A 213 27.12 111.91 36.75
CA ASN A 213 27.53 112.86 35.71
C ASN A 213 27.05 114.29 36.05
N LEU A 214 25.82 114.45 36.56
CA LEU A 214 25.33 115.73 37.06
C LEU A 214 26.14 116.25 38.27
N ALA A 215 26.60 115.36 39.16
CA ALA A 215 27.48 115.74 40.27
C ALA A 215 28.88 116.15 39.77
N LYS A 216 29.45 115.42 38.80
CA LYS A 216 30.74 115.75 38.17
C LYS A 216 30.70 117.08 37.42
N ASP A 217 29.60 117.42 36.75
CA ASP A 217 29.41 118.73 36.10
C ASP A 217 29.32 119.87 37.12
N LYS A 218 28.73 119.61 38.29
CA LYS A 218 28.74 120.56 39.41
C LYS A 218 30.16 120.73 39.98
N ASP A 219 30.97 119.67 40.01
CA ASP A 219 32.37 119.70 40.48
C ASP A 219 33.33 120.35 39.44
N ALA A 220 33.09 120.15 38.14
CA ALA A 220 33.81 120.81 37.04
C ALA A 220 33.50 122.31 36.93
N LYS A 221 32.34 122.77 37.43
CA LYS A 221 32.04 124.20 37.64
C LYS A 221 32.79 124.81 38.81
N VAL A 222 33.39 124.02 39.71
CA VAL A 222 34.19 124.51 40.84
C VAL A 222 35.68 124.70 40.48
N ARG A 223 36.22 124.00 39.46
CA ARG A 223 37.65 124.11 39.03
C ARG A 223 37.95 125.12 37.91
N ARG A 224 37.09 126.12 37.66
CA ARG A 224 37.24 127.06 36.52
C ARG A 224 37.63 128.50 36.86
N ASN A 225 38.17 128.76 38.06
CA ASN A 225 38.78 130.04 38.38
C ASN A 225 40.25 129.84 38.80
N TYR A 226 41.16 130.51 38.07
CA TYR A 226 42.51 130.99 38.44
C TYR A 226 43.57 130.82 37.32
N SER A 227 44.06 131.99 36.87
CA SER A 227 45.39 132.30 36.30
C SER A 227 45.66 131.91 34.83
N MET A 228 45.70 132.78 33.81
CA MET A 228 46.25 134.14 33.57
C MET A 228 47.77 134.21 33.27
N LYS A 229 48.07 134.61 32.01
CA LYS A 229 49.25 135.30 31.40
C LYS A 229 50.62 134.58 31.26
N HIS A 230 51.16 134.51 30.04
CA HIS A 230 52.05 135.54 29.45
C HIS A 230 52.39 135.26 27.96
N LEU A 231 52.74 136.34 27.24
CA LEU A 231 52.78 136.53 25.79
C LEU A 231 54.12 137.18 25.37
N GLY A 232 54.59 136.96 24.13
CA GLY A 232 55.52 137.83 23.38
C GLY A 232 57.01 137.42 23.42
N GLY A 233 57.86 137.57 22.38
CA GLY A 233 57.74 138.23 21.08
C GLY A 233 59.05 138.95 20.71
N SER A 234 59.48 138.83 19.44
CA SER A 234 60.08 139.90 18.59
C SER A 234 61.61 140.14 18.45
N PHE A 235 61.95 140.67 17.25
CA PHE A 235 63.06 141.58 16.81
C PHE A 235 64.45 140.96 16.46
N ARG A 236 65.26 141.37 15.45
CA ARG A 236 65.27 142.44 14.39
C ARG A 236 66.47 142.24 13.40
N LYS A 237 66.31 142.69 12.14
CA LYS A 237 67.26 143.33 11.16
C LYS A 237 68.77 142.94 11.06
N ASN A 238 69.29 142.72 9.84
CA ASN A 238 70.07 143.73 9.04
C ASN A 238 70.54 143.23 7.64
N LYS A 239 71.05 144.17 6.83
CA LYS A 239 71.19 144.19 5.36
C LYS A 239 72.67 144.37 4.95
N GLN A 240 73.18 143.63 3.95
CA GLN A 240 74.08 144.11 2.86
C GLN A 240 74.74 142.97 2.02
N LEU A 241 74.67 143.17 0.69
CA LEU A 241 75.65 142.96 -0.39
C LEU A 241 76.30 141.56 -0.62
N GLU A 242 75.87 140.96 -1.74
CA GLU A 242 76.68 140.33 -2.81
C GLU A 242 78.10 139.88 -2.47
N ASP A 243 78.20 138.68 -1.91
CA ASP A 243 79.02 137.54 -2.38
C ASP A 243 78.66 136.29 -1.54
N SER A 244 77.35 136.12 -1.32
CA SER A 244 76.80 135.10 -0.42
C SER A 244 75.59 134.38 -1.00
N SER A 245 75.27 134.54 -2.29
CA SER A 245 74.22 133.75 -2.94
C SER A 245 74.63 132.28 -3.07
N SER A 246 75.90 132.00 -3.37
CA SER A 246 76.46 130.65 -3.49
C SER A 246 76.72 129.98 -2.14
N LEU A 247 77.16 130.71 -1.11
CA LEU A 247 77.33 130.14 0.25
C LEU A 247 76.01 129.98 1.01
N LYS A 248 75.01 130.84 0.76
CA LYS A 248 73.65 130.65 1.28
C LYS A 248 72.95 129.51 0.55
N SER A 249 73.04 129.43 -0.78
CA SER A 249 72.52 128.27 -1.51
C SER A 249 73.21 126.98 -1.06
N MET A 250 74.52 126.96 -0.85
CA MET A 250 75.23 125.76 -0.40
C MET A 250 74.90 125.36 1.06
N THR A 251 74.57 126.32 1.94
CA THR A 251 74.12 126.01 3.31
C THR A 251 72.64 125.67 3.38
N GLU A 252 71.81 126.26 2.52
CA GLU A 252 70.41 125.89 2.30
C GLU A 252 70.31 124.50 1.67
N GLU A 253 71.11 124.19 0.64
CA GLU A 253 71.27 122.87 0.02
C GLU A 253 71.81 121.85 1.02
N LEU A 254 72.76 122.22 1.90
CA LEU A 254 73.24 121.32 2.95
C LEU A 254 72.18 121.08 4.03
N GLN A 255 71.34 122.08 4.32
CA GLN A 255 70.22 121.95 5.25
C GLN A 255 69.05 121.18 4.62
N GLU A 256 68.84 121.30 3.32
CA GLU A 256 67.88 120.53 2.51
C GLU A 256 68.34 119.07 2.40
N ALA A 257 69.59 118.81 2.05
CA ALA A 257 70.19 117.48 2.06
C ALA A 257 70.15 116.83 3.45
N LYS A 258 70.31 117.60 4.54
CA LYS A 258 70.11 117.07 5.91
C LYS A 258 68.65 116.73 6.22
N LYS A 259 67.69 117.52 5.71
CA LYS A 259 66.26 117.22 5.84
C LYS A 259 65.87 116.01 5.01
N GLU A 260 66.39 115.89 3.79
CA GLU A 260 66.22 114.70 2.94
C GLU A 260 66.83 113.48 3.62
N LEU A 261 68.06 113.56 4.15
CA LEU A 261 68.67 112.47 4.91
C LEU A 261 67.81 112.05 6.13
N ALA A 262 67.21 113.02 6.83
CA ALA A 262 66.28 112.73 7.93
C ALA A 262 64.98 112.08 7.43
N SER A 263 64.43 112.52 6.31
CA SER A 263 63.25 111.92 5.64
C SER A 263 63.55 110.49 5.20
N THR A 264 64.66 110.26 4.49
CA THR A 264 65.08 108.92 4.06
C THR A 264 65.30 107.99 5.25
N ARG A 265 65.80 108.51 6.38
CA ARG A 265 65.94 107.74 7.63
C ARG A 265 64.59 107.38 8.23
N GLU A 266 63.64 108.31 8.28
CA GLU A 266 62.28 108.08 8.77
C GLU A 266 61.52 107.08 7.89
N GLU A 267 61.60 107.24 6.57
CA GLU A 267 61.08 106.28 5.57
C GLU A 267 61.72 104.89 5.74
N GLY A 268 63.02 104.82 6.03
CA GLY A 268 63.71 103.56 6.35
C GLY A 268 63.15 102.87 7.59
N PHE A 269 62.80 103.63 8.64
CA PHE A 269 62.12 103.08 9.81
C PHE A 269 60.68 102.67 9.49
N GLN A 270 59.94 103.46 8.71
CA GLN A 270 58.59 103.11 8.25
C GLN A 270 58.60 101.80 7.43
N PHE A 271 59.59 101.62 6.55
CA PHE A 271 59.79 100.39 5.80
C PHE A 271 60.14 99.21 6.70
N MET A 272 60.94 99.41 7.75
CA MET A 272 61.25 98.36 8.70
C MET A 272 60.00 97.94 9.48
N THR A 273 59.17 98.89 9.95
CA THR A 273 57.88 98.58 10.57
C THR A 273 56.90 97.89 9.61
N SER A 274 56.81 98.29 8.34
CA SER A 274 55.93 97.60 7.38
C SER A 274 56.44 96.20 7.05
N MET A 275 57.75 96.00 6.99
CA MET A 275 58.36 94.69 6.81
C MET A 275 58.11 93.78 8.02
N ASP A 276 58.15 94.31 9.25
CA ASP A 276 57.79 93.56 10.46
C ASP A 276 56.28 93.23 10.50
N ILE A 277 55.41 94.14 10.06
CA ILE A 277 53.97 93.87 9.91
C ILE A 277 53.73 92.74 8.90
N ILE A 278 54.36 92.79 7.72
CA ILE A 278 54.25 91.74 6.69
C ILE A 278 54.79 90.41 7.23
N ARG A 279 55.86 90.42 8.02
CA ARG A 279 56.41 89.18 8.61
C ARG A 279 55.41 88.55 9.59
N ASN A 280 54.76 89.36 10.44
CA ASN A 280 53.73 88.88 11.35
C ASN A 280 52.48 88.40 10.61
N GLU A 281 52.04 89.11 9.57
CA GLU A 281 50.93 88.66 8.72
C GLU A 281 51.25 87.34 8.01
N LEU A 282 52.49 87.18 7.53
CA LEU A 282 52.95 85.94 6.93
C LEU A 282 52.94 84.80 7.95
N GLU A 283 53.42 85.05 9.16
CA GLU A 283 53.38 84.07 10.26
C GLU A 283 51.93 83.67 10.57
N ASN A 284 51.02 84.63 10.74
CA ASN A 284 49.59 84.37 10.95
C ASN A 284 48.96 83.57 9.80
N VAL A 285 49.23 83.91 8.53
CA VAL A 285 48.74 83.16 7.37
C VAL A 285 49.30 81.72 7.36
N THR A 286 50.58 81.53 7.73
CA THR A 286 51.14 80.18 7.85
C THR A 286 50.47 79.37 8.95
N GLU A 287 50.15 79.99 10.09
CA GLU A 287 49.41 79.31 11.16
C GLU A 287 47.97 78.97 10.73
N GLU A 288 47.25 79.92 10.13
CA GLU A 288 45.89 79.72 9.61
C GLU A 288 45.85 78.62 8.53
N THR A 289 46.81 78.59 7.62
CA THR A 289 46.88 77.54 6.58
C THR A 289 47.11 76.15 7.20
N VAL A 290 47.94 76.03 8.24
CA VAL A 290 48.11 74.78 8.98
C VAL A 290 46.82 74.39 9.70
N GLN A 291 46.12 75.34 10.34
CA GLN A 291 44.84 75.07 10.99
C GLN A 291 43.77 74.63 10.00
N LEU A 292 43.65 75.32 8.85
CA LEU A 292 42.73 74.96 7.77
C LEU A 292 43.04 73.58 7.18
N LYS A 293 44.33 73.25 7.01
CA LYS A 293 44.74 71.92 6.55
C LYS A 293 44.32 70.82 7.54
N LYS A 294 44.55 71.03 8.84
CA LYS A 294 44.07 70.12 9.91
C LYS A 294 42.55 70.00 9.92
N ALA A 295 41.82 71.10 9.72
CA ALA A 295 40.36 71.09 9.64
C ALA A 295 39.88 70.31 8.40
N LYS A 296 40.53 70.49 7.25
CA LYS A 296 40.25 69.74 6.01
C LYS A 296 40.45 68.24 6.20
N GLU A 297 41.57 67.82 6.79
CA GLU A 297 41.83 66.40 7.07
C GLU A 297 40.76 65.78 7.97
N LYS A 298 40.28 66.50 9.00
CA LYS A 298 39.16 66.05 9.84
C LYS A 298 37.88 65.88 9.02
N VAL A 299 37.55 66.84 8.16
CA VAL A 299 36.37 66.76 7.28
C VAL A 299 36.52 65.58 6.31
N ASP A 300 37.68 65.39 5.69
CA ASP A 300 37.93 64.28 4.77
C ASP A 300 37.72 62.91 5.45
N VAL A 301 38.18 62.74 6.70
CA VAL A 301 37.93 61.53 7.49
C VAL A 301 36.42 61.33 7.75
N THR A 302 35.69 62.40 8.08
CA THR A 302 34.23 62.30 8.27
C THR A 302 33.51 61.94 6.98
N VAL A 303 33.92 62.51 5.84
CA VAL A 303 33.36 62.19 4.51
C VAL A 303 33.64 60.74 4.14
N GLN A 304 34.85 60.23 4.37
CA GLN A 304 35.20 58.83 4.14
C GLN A 304 34.36 57.89 5.03
N ASN A 305 34.17 58.23 6.31
CA ASN A 305 33.32 57.45 7.22
C ASN A 305 31.87 57.42 6.71
N LEU A 306 31.28 58.57 6.37
CA LEU A 306 29.93 58.64 5.80
C LEU A 306 29.80 57.86 4.50
N ASN A 307 30.80 57.93 3.61
CA ASN A 307 30.80 57.17 2.36
C ASN A 307 30.86 55.65 2.62
N SER A 308 31.65 55.21 3.62
CA SER A 308 31.69 53.80 4.02
C SER A 308 30.35 53.32 4.58
N GLN A 309 29.65 54.18 5.34
CA GLN A 309 28.31 53.89 5.87
C GLN A 309 27.27 53.85 4.75
N LEU A 310 27.35 54.76 3.78
CA LEU A 310 26.50 54.78 2.59
C LEU A 310 26.66 53.50 1.78
N LEU A 311 27.89 53.06 1.52
CA LEU A 311 28.17 51.82 0.79
C LEU A 311 27.64 50.59 1.54
N ARG A 312 27.81 50.53 2.87
CA ARG A 312 27.23 49.46 3.71
C ARG A 312 25.70 49.48 3.71
N ALA A 313 25.08 50.66 3.74
CA ALA A 313 23.63 50.79 3.66
C ALA A 313 23.11 50.35 2.29
N LYS A 314 23.83 50.72 1.21
CA LYS A 314 23.51 50.34 -0.16
C LYS A 314 23.58 48.82 -0.35
N SER A 315 24.62 48.14 0.13
CA SER A 315 24.71 46.69 0.03
C SER A 315 23.62 45.98 0.84
N LYS A 316 23.31 46.46 2.05
CA LYS A 316 22.18 45.95 2.84
C LYS A 316 20.85 46.10 2.10
N LEU A 317 20.60 47.26 1.50
CA LEU A 317 19.39 47.51 0.71
C LEU A 317 19.31 46.55 -0.49
N GLU A 318 20.41 46.35 -1.21
CA GLU A 318 20.46 45.42 -2.34
C GLU A 318 20.15 43.97 -1.91
N THR A 319 20.73 43.51 -0.79
CA THR A 319 20.39 42.19 -0.23
C THR A 319 18.92 42.08 0.19
N ALA A 320 18.36 43.12 0.82
CA ALA A 320 16.96 43.15 1.24
C ALA A 320 16.01 43.12 0.03
N THR A 321 16.30 43.89 -1.03
CA THR A 321 15.50 43.87 -2.27
C THR A 321 15.58 42.54 -3.01
N ALA A 322 16.72 41.84 -2.97
CA ALA A 322 16.84 40.49 -3.53
C ALA A 322 16.00 39.47 -2.74
N VAL A 323 16.01 39.55 -1.41
CA VAL A 323 15.14 38.73 -0.55
C VAL A 323 13.67 39.03 -0.79
N GLU A 324 13.30 40.31 -0.93
CA GLU A 324 11.93 40.72 -1.23
C GLU A 324 11.44 40.16 -2.58
N LYS A 325 12.27 40.20 -3.62
CA LYS A 325 11.93 39.58 -4.93
C LYS A 325 11.66 38.08 -4.79
N LYS A 326 12.47 37.36 -4.01
CA LYS A 326 12.23 35.94 -3.72
C LYS A 326 10.92 35.74 -2.96
N ALA A 327 10.67 36.53 -1.91
CA ALA A 327 9.42 36.47 -1.15
C ALA A 327 8.18 36.74 -2.04
N ARG A 328 8.26 37.72 -2.95
CA ARG A 328 7.19 38.00 -3.93
C ARG A 328 6.96 36.83 -4.89
N SER A 329 8.03 36.16 -5.36
CA SER A 329 7.87 34.96 -6.19
C SER A 329 7.20 33.81 -5.45
N ILE A 330 7.55 33.59 -4.18
CA ILE A 330 6.91 32.58 -3.32
C ILE A 330 5.45 32.94 -3.09
N LEU A 331 5.15 34.22 -2.82
CA LEU A 331 3.77 34.68 -2.65
C LEU A 331 2.94 34.46 -3.91
N SER A 332 3.50 34.72 -5.09
CA SER A 332 2.84 34.43 -6.37
C SER A 332 2.58 32.93 -6.55
N SER A 333 3.54 32.06 -6.22
CA SER A 333 3.32 30.60 -6.31
C SER A 333 2.25 30.14 -5.32
N LEU A 334 2.25 30.67 -4.10
CA LEU A 334 1.25 30.34 -3.09
C LEU A 334 -0.15 30.80 -3.51
N SER A 335 -0.27 31.98 -4.11
CA SER A 335 -1.56 32.45 -4.62
C SER A 335 -2.14 31.53 -5.71
N VAL A 336 -1.28 31.00 -6.60
CA VAL A 336 -1.72 30.04 -7.63
C VAL A 336 -2.19 28.75 -6.98
N THR A 337 -1.43 28.20 -6.03
CA THR A 337 -1.84 26.97 -5.33
C THR A 337 -3.13 27.16 -4.53
N LEU A 338 -3.35 28.34 -3.96
CA LEU A 338 -4.56 28.66 -3.21
C LEU A 338 -5.78 28.73 -4.12
N GLU A 339 -5.67 29.37 -5.29
CA GLU A 339 -6.76 29.38 -6.27
C GLU A 339 -7.05 27.99 -6.82
N GLN A 340 -6.02 27.16 -7.06
CA GLN A 340 -6.20 25.77 -7.43
C GLN A 340 -6.99 24.99 -6.36
N LEU A 341 -6.58 25.07 -5.09
CA LEU A 341 -7.28 24.42 -3.97
C LEU A 341 -8.73 24.89 -3.81
N LYS A 342 -9.02 26.17 -4.05
CA LYS A 342 -10.39 26.68 -4.08
C LYS A 342 -11.21 26.00 -5.17
N THR A 343 -10.70 25.94 -6.40
CA THR A 343 -11.42 25.30 -7.51
C THR A 343 -11.64 23.81 -7.28
N GLU A 344 -10.64 23.09 -6.76
CA GLU A 344 -10.77 21.67 -6.40
C GLU A 344 -11.81 21.45 -5.29
N SER A 345 -11.83 22.33 -4.27
CA SER A 345 -12.83 22.30 -3.20
C SER A 345 -14.25 22.55 -3.72
N GLU A 346 -14.42 23.48 -4.66
CA GLU A 346 -15.71 23.72 -5.30
C GLU A 346 -16.19 22.52 -6.14
N VAL A 347 -15.28 21.85 -6.84
CA VAL A 347 -15.59 20.62 -7.60
C VAL A 347 -16.01 19.50 -6.66
N ALA A 348 -15.22 19.23 -5.62
CA ALA A 348 -15.55 18.21 -4.60
C ALA A 348 -16.90 18.52 -3.91
N ARG A 349 -17.23 19.79 -3.68
CA ARG A 349 -18.53 20.19 -3.14
C ARG A 349 -19.68 19.89 -4.11
N LYS A 350 -19.49 20.08 -5.42
CA LYS A 350 -20.51 19.74 -6.43
C LYS A 350 -20.71 18.23 -6.54
N GLU A 351 -19.63 17.45 -6.55
CA GLU A 351 -19.69 15.99 -6.57
C GLU A 351 -20.40 15.43 -5.33
N ASN A 352 -20.07 15.94 -4.14
CA ASN A 352 -20.76 15.54 -2.90
C ASN A 352 -22.26 15.83 -2.94
N LYS A 353 -22.70 16.91 -3.58
CA LYS A 353 -24.14 17.17 -3.77
C LYS A 353 -24.80 16.12 -4.65
N LEU A 354 -24.17 15.76 -5.77
CA LEU A 354 -24.66 14.72 -6.67
C LEU A 354 -24.75 13.36 -5.97
N ILE A 355 -23.71 12.99 -5.21
CA ILE A 355 -23.70 11.76 -4.41
C ILE A 355 -24.83 11.76 -3.37
N CYS A 356 -25.09 12.89 -2.70
CA CYS A 356 -26.21 13.01 -1.76
C CYS A 356 -27.57 12.83 -2.46
N GLU A 357 -27.75 13.40 -3.64
CA GLU A 357 -28.97 13.25 -4.44
C GLU A 357 -29.17 11.80 -4.90
N GLU A 358 -28.12 11.14 -5.40
CA GLU A 358 -28.16 9.73 -5.77
C GLU A 358 -28.43 8.82 -4.57
N SER A 359 -27.78 9.09 -3.43
CA SER A 359 -28.02 8.36 -2.19
C SER A 359 -29.47 8.51 -1.70
N ALA A 360 -30.07 9.70 -1.85
CA ALA A 360 -31.47 9.92 -1.53
C ALA A 360 -32.39 9.10 -2.43
N LYS A 361 -32.14 9.09 -3.76
CA LYS A 361 -32.90 8.27 -4.72
C LYS A 361 -32.81 6.78 -4.42
N ILE A 362 -31.62 6.27 -4.12
CA ILE A 362 -31.42 4.86 -3.75
C ILE A 362 -32.18 4.52 -2.48
N LYS A 363 -32.19 5.41 -1.47
CA LYS A 363 -32.97 5.20 -0.25
C LYS A 363 -34.47 5.14 -0.52
N GLU A 364 -34.99 5.97 -1.42
CA GLU A 364 -36.39 5.93 -1.84
C GLU A 364 -36.73 4.63 -2.58
N GLU A 365 -35.84 4.16 -3.47
CA GLU A 365 -36.00 2.90 -4.19
C GLU A 365 -36.00 1.67 -3.25
N ILE A 366 -35.09 1.65 -2.26
CA ILE A 366 -35.05 0.63 -1.22
C ILE A 366 -36.38 0.61 -0.46
N ARG A 367 -36.85 1.77 0.00
CA ARG A 367 -38.12 1.87 0.74
C ARG A 367 -39.32 1.37 -0.08
N ASN A 368 -39.33 1.62 -1.39
CA ASN A 368 -40.37 1.12 -2.29
C ASN A 368 -40.27 -0.40 -2.52
N SER A 369 -39.07 -0.95 -2.54
CA SER A 369 -38.86 -2.40 -2.64
C SER A 369 -39.26 -3.10 -1.34
N ASP A 370 -38.93 -2.54 -0.17
CA ASP A 370 -39.34 -3.06 1.13
C ASP A 370 -40.87 -3.11 1.25
N SER A 371 -41.57 -2.03 0.85
CA SER A 371 -43.04 -2.03 0.86
C SER A 371 -43.65 -3.04 -0.12
N GLN A 372 -43.00 -3.30 -1.26
CA GLN A 372 -43.43 -4.37 -2.17
C GLN A 372 -43.20 -5.76 -1.57
N ILE A 373 -42.08 -5.96 -0.86
CA ILE A 373 -41.79 -7.20 -0.15
C ILE A 373 -42.87 -7.46 0.91
N ASP A 374 -43.17 -6.47 1.76
CA ASP A 374 -44.21 -6.56 2.79
C ASP A 374 -45.56 -6.98 2.17
N LEU A 375 -45.97 -6.33 1.08
CA LEU A 375 -47.21 -6.66 0.36
C LEU A 375 -47.21 -8.08 -0.22
N THR A 376 -46.05 -8.57 -0.69
CA THR A 376 -45.94 -9.95 -1.18
C THR A 376 -45.91 -10.98 -0.06
N GLU A 377 -45.34 -10.63 1.09
CA GLU A 377 -45.30 -11.47 2.27
C GLU A 377 -46.71 -11.63 2.87
N GLU A 378 -47.49 -10.54 2.97
CA GLU A 378 -48.89 -10.58 3.39
C GLU A 378 -49.72 -11.50 2.48
N LYS A 379 -49.54 -11.41 1.16
CA LYS A 379 -50.21 -12.30 0.19
C LYS A 379 -49.81 -13.76 0.37
N LEU A 380 -48.53 -14.02 0.63
CA LEU A 380 -48.03 -15.37 0.89
C LEU A 380 -48.64 -15.94 2.18
N GLN A 381 -48.71 -15.14 3.24
CA GLN A 381 -49.35 -15.55 4.50
C GLN A 381 -50.82 -15.91 4.29
N TYR A 382 -51.56 -15.10 3.53
CA TYR A 382 -52.95 -15.42 3.16
C TYR A 382 -53.04 -16.76 2.39
N ALA A 383 -52.19 -16.98 1.39
CA ALA A 383 -52.18 -18.24 0.63
C ALA A 383 -51.81 -19.46 1.49
N ILE A 384 -50.93 -19.30 2.49
CA ILE A 384 -50.60 -20.36 3.46
C ILE A 384 -51.81 -20.71 4.31
N GLN A 385 -52.53 -19.70 4.82
CA GLN A 385 -53.74 -19.92 5.61
C GLN A 385 -54.83 -20.64 4.80
N GLU A 386 -55.02 -20.26 3.54
CA GLU A 386 -55.95 -20.93 2.63
C GLU A 386 -55.53 -22.39 2.39
N LEU A 387 -54.24 -22.64 2.13
CA LEU A 387 -53.70 -24.00 1.96
C LEU A 387 -53.93 -24.86 3.21
N ASP A 388 -53.72 -24.31 4.40
CA ASP A 388 -53.95 -25.04 5.64
C ASP A 388 -55.44 -25.32 5.88
N ALA A 389 -56.34 -24.41 5.49
CA ALA A 389 -57.77 -24.66 5.51
C ALA A 389 -58.16 -25.79 4.55
N VAL A 390 -57.57 -25.82 3.35
CA VAL A 390 -57.75 -26.91 2.36
C VAL A 390 -57.21 -28.23 2.89
N LYS A 391 -56.01 -28.27 3.50
CA LYS A 391 -55.46 -29.49 4.11
C LYS A 391 -56.34 -30.02 5.24
N LYS A 392 -56.91 -29.14 6.07
CA LYS A 392 -57.84 -29.54 7.14
C LYS A 392 -59.12 -30.13 6.55
N SER A 393 -59.67 -29.56 5.49
CA SER A 393 -60.85 -30.11 4.83
C SER A 393 -60.54 -31.43 4.10
N GLU A 394 -59.39 -31.55 3.45
CA GLU A 394 -58.89 -32.79 2.84
C GLU A 394 -58.70 -33.91 3.88
N SER A 395 -58.06 -33.62 5.02
CA SER A 395 -57.89 -34.61 6.08
C SER A 395 -59.25 -35.09 6.63
N SER A 396 -60.23 -34.19 6.75
CA SER A 396 -61.59 -34.53 7.17
C SER A 396 -62.29 -35.44 6.16
N THR A 397 -62.19 -35.15 4.86
CA THR A 397 -62.78 -36.01 3.82
C THR A 397 -62.10 -37.38 3.74
N LEU A 398 -60.77 -37.45 3.91
CA LEU A 398 -60.04 -38.72 3.98
C LEU A 398 -60.44 -39.56 5.19
N GLN A 399 -60.63 -38.93 6.36
CA GLN A 399 -61.09 -39.63 7.55
C GLN A 399 -62.54 -40.14 7.37
N ASN A 400 -63.42 -39.34 6.80
CA ASN A 400 -64.79 -39.75 6.48
C ASN A 400 -64.79 -40.94 5.51
N LEU A 401 -63.96 -40.90 4.46
CA LEU A 401 -63.80 -42.00 3.51
C LEU A 401 -63.30 -43.27 4.20
N LYS A 402 -62.30 -43.16 5.08
CA LYS A 402 -61.80 -44.29 5.87
C LYS A 402 -62.91 -44.90 6.74
N ASN A 403 -63.69 -44.08 7.43
CA ASN A 403 -64.82 -44.54 8.24
C ASN A 403 -65.87 -45.27 7.39
N VAL A 404 -66.18 -44.76 6.19
CA VAL A 404 -67.09 -45.44 5.25
C VAL A 404 -66.53 -46.80 4.85
N ILE A 405 -65.24 -46.88 4.48
CA ILE A 405 -64.59 -48.16 4.12
C ILE A 405 -64.64 -49.15 5.29
N GLU A 406 -64.27 -48.72 6.50
CA GLU A 406 -64.32 -49.58 7.70
C GLU A 406 -65.74 -50.06 8.02
N ASN A 407 -66.75 -49.20 7.89
CA ASN A 407 -68.14 -49.58 8.07
C ASN A 407 -68.63 -50.55 6.99
N THR A 408 -68.22 -50.36 5.73
CA THR A 408 -68.52 -51.31 4.64
C THR A 408 -67.83 -52.65 4.88
N MET A 409 -66.56 -52.65 5.29
CA MET A 409 -65.83 -53.88 5.64
C MET A 409 -66.46 -54.60 6.83
N ARG A 410 -66.83 -53.87 7.90
CA ARG A 410 -67.53 -54.43 9.06
C ARG A 410 -68.90 -55.00 8.67
N SER A 411 -69.67 -54.27 7.87
CA SER A 411 -70.96 -54.76 7.34
C SER A 411 -70.80 -56.02 6.50
N ARG A 412 -69.75 -56.10 5.67
CA ARG A 412 -69.43 -57.31 4.90
C ARG A 412 -68.99 -58.46 5.80
N ALA A 413 -68.13 -58.22 6.78
CA ALA A 413 -67.67 -59.24 7.72
C ALA A 413 -68.86 -59.83 8.49
N SER A 414 -69.81 -59.00 8.92
CA SER A 414 -71.05 -59.45 9.56
C SER A 414 -71.96 -60.23 8.60
N ALA A 415 -72.10 -59.82 7.33
CA ALA A 415 -72.89 -60.55 6.34
C ALA A 415 -72.26 -61.90 5.94
N SER A 416 -70.93 -62.01 5.98
CA SER A 416 -70.17 -63.20 5.61
C SER A 416 -70.20 -64.32 6.67
N GLN A 417 -70.63 -64.05 7.90
CA GLN A 417 -70.70 -65.07 8.97
C GLN A 417 -71.75 -66.17 8.69
N HIS A 418 -72.67 -65.98 7.74
CA HIS A 418 -73.79 -66.90 7.49
C HIS A 418 -73.95 -67.35 6.01
N GLY A 419 -72.90 -67.31 5.19
CA GLY A 419 -72.96 -67.82 3.81
C GLY A 419 -71.62 -68.30 3.26
N SER A 420 -71.62 -69.40 2.49
CA SER A 420 -70.44 -69.98 1.80
C SER A 420 -70.05 -69.23 0.51
N SER A 421 -70.56 -68.00 0.33
CA SER A 421 -70.44 -67.19 -0.89
C SER A 421 -69.92 -65.80 -0.54
N ILE A 422 -68.78 -65.41 -1.13
CA ILE A 422 -68.21 -64.08 -0.96
C ILE A 422 -68.75 -63.18 -2.09
N THR A 423 -69.73 -62.35 -1.77
CA THR A 423 -70.19 -61.31 -2.71
C THR A 423 -69.17 -60.15 -2.69
N ILE A 424 -68.43 -59.96 -3.78
CA ILE A 424 -67.44 -58.89 -3.97
C ILE A 424 -68.11 -57.71 -4.69
N SER A 425 -67.74 -56.47 -4.33
CA SER A 425 -68.31 -55.27 -4.97
C SER A 425 -67.74 -55.10 -6.38
N LYS A 426 -68.48 -54.48 -7.31
CA LYS A 426 -68.00 -54.24 -8.67
C LYS A 426 -66.63 -53.54 -8.68
N PHE A 427 -66.41 -52.59 -7.77
CA PHE A 427 -65.12 -51.90 -7.62
C PHE A 427 -63.99 -52.82 -7.16
N GLU A 428 -64.25 -53.70 -6.18
CA GLU A 428 -63.25 -54.66 -5.69
C GLU A 428 -62.93 -55.72 -6.75
N TYR A 429 -63.94 -56.14 -7.52
CA TYR A 429 -63.74 -57.02 -8.68
C TYR A 429 -62.83 -56.36 -9.72
N GLU A 430 -63.10 -55.11 -10.10
CA GLU A 430 -62.26 -54.35 -11.04
C GLU A 430 -60.85 -54.12 -10.48
N TYR A 431 -60.71 -53.82 -9.18
CA TYR A 431 -59.41 -53.65 -8.52
C TYR A 431 -58.58 -54.93 -8.51
N LEU A 432 -59.18 -56.06 -8.11
CA LEU A 432 -58.50 -57.37 -8.07
C LEU A 432 -58.14 -57.84 -9.48
N THR A 433 -59.05 -57.66 -10.44
CA THR A 433 -58.80 -57.96 -11.86
C THR A 433 -57.64 -57.11 -12.41
N GLY A 434 -57.62 -55.80 -12.10
CA GLY A 434 -56.53 -54.91 -12.50
C GLY A 434 -55.21 -55.24 -11.81
N HIS A 435 -55.22 -55.72 -10.58
CA HIS A 435 -54.01 -56.16 -9.87
C HIS A 435 -53.45 -57.47 -10.45
N ALA A 436 -54.32 -58.42 -10.79
CA ALA A 436 -53.95 -59.66 -11.47
C ALA A 436 -53.31 -59.37 -12.84
N ALA A 437 -53.90 -58.47 -13.64
CA ALA A 437 -53.33 -58.06 -14.93
C ALA A 437 -51.94 -57.42 -14.81
N LYS A 438 -51.70 -56.60 -13.77
CA LYS A 438 -50.36 -56.04 -13.50
C LYS A 438 -49.35 -57.11 -13.10
N ALA A 439 -49.76 -58.11 -12.32
CA ALA A 439 -48.90 -59.22 -11.95
C ALA A 439 -48.51 -60.06 -13.18
N GLU A 440 -49.45 -60.29 -14.09
CA GLU A 440 -49.21 -60.95 -15.38
C GLU A 440 -48.21 -60.16 -16.25
N GLU A 441 -48.34 -58.83 -16.36
CA GLU A 441 -47.40 -57.98 -17.09
C GLU A 441 -45.97 -58.07 -16.51
N ILE A 442 -45.85 -58.08 -15.18
CA ILE A 442 -44.56 -58.23 -14.49
C ILE A 442 -43.96 -59.61 -14.75
N ALA A 443 -44.78 -60.67 -14.69
CA ALA A 443 -44.34 -62.02 -15.00
C ALA A 443 -43.88 -62.14 -16.46
N GLY A 444 -44.64 -61.56 -17.40
CA GLY A 444 -44.28 -61.50 -18.83
C GLY A 444 -42.95 -60.81 -19.08
N LYS A 445 -42.69 -59.65 -18.43
CA LYS A 445 -41.39 -58.97 -18.51
C LYS A 445 -40.24 -59.81 -17.94
N LYS A 446 -40.47 -60.54 -16.84
CA LYS A 446 -39.46 -61.45 -16.26
C LYS A 446 -39.15 -62.62 -17.19
N VAL A 447 -40.16 -63.22 -17.81
CA VAL A 447 -39.98 -64.31 -18.78
C VAL A 447 -39.25 -63.82 -20.03
N ALA A 448 -39.62 -62.66 -20.58
CA ALA A 448 -38.95 -62.07 -21.72
C ALA A 448 -37.47 -61.78 -21.43
N ALA A 449 -37.17 -61.22 -20.25
CA ALA A 449 -35.79 -61.01 -19.83
C ALA A 449 -35.01 -62.34 -19.76
N ALA A 450 -35.59 -63.38 -19.14
CA ALA A 450 -34.96 -64.69 -19.06
C ALA A 450 -34.71 -65.31 -20.45
N GLN A 451 -35.65 -65.18 -21.39
CA GLN A 451 -35.47 -65.59 -22.78
C GLN A 451 -34.31 -64.85 -23.45
N SER A 452 -34.20 -63.53 -23.26
CA SER A 452 -33.05 -62.77 -23.79
C SER A 452 -31.71 -63.20 -23.19
N TRP A 453 -31.67 -63.58 -21.91
CA TRP A 453 -30.45 -64.15 -21.30
C TRP A 453 -30.09 -65.51 -21.91
N ILE A 454 -31.08 -66.37 -22.17
CA ILE A 454 -30.87 -67.67 -22.83
C ILE A 454 -30.33 -67.45 -24.24
N GLU A 455 -30.95 -66.60 -25.06
CA GLU A 455 -30.50 -66.30 -26.42
C GLU A 455 -29.08 -65.71 -26.45
N ALA A 456 -28.75 -64.83 -25.50
CA ALA A 456 -27.39 -64.29 -25.37
C ALA A 456 -26.38 -65.37 -24.99
N LEU A 457 -26.76 -66.31 -24.13
CA LEU A 457 -25.91 -67.43 -23.73
C LEU A 457 -25.70 -68.39 -24.90
N GLU A 458 -26.75 -68.76 -25.63
CA GLU A 458 -26.66 -69.57 -26.85
C GLU A 458 -25.78 -68.90 -27.93
N ALA A 459 -25.86 -67.57 -28.08
CA ALA A 459 -24.99 -66.82 -28.99
C ALA A 459 -23.52 -66.88 -28.53
N SER A 460 -23.26 -66.73 -27.24
CA SER A 460 -21.91 -66.83 -26.67
C SER A 460 -21.34 -68.25 -26.78
N GLU A 461 -22.18 -69.28 -26.66
CA GLU A 461 -21.80 -70.67 -26.84
C GLU A 461 -21.35 -70.94 -28.28
N LYS A 462 -22.12 -70.45 -29.27
CA LYS A 462 -21.75 -70.53 -30.69
C LYS A 462 -20.43 -69.80 -30.98
N GLU A 463 -20.20 -68.64 -30.37
CA GLU A 463 -18.93 -67.90 -30.50
C GLU A 463 -17.75 -68.69 -29.88
N MET A 464 -17.94 -69.29 -28.71
CA MET A 464 -16.92 -70.13 -28.08
C MET A 464 -16.59 -71.36 -28.92
N LEU A 465 -17.60 -72.03 -29.49
CA LEU A 465 -17.39 -73.16 -30.39
C LEU A 465 -16.56 -72.76 -31.62
N MET A 466 -16.86 -71.61 -32.25
CA MET A 466 -16.05 -71.08 -33.36
C MET A 466 -14.60 -70.78 -32.95
N LYS A 467 -14.38 -70.22 -31.75
CA LYS A 467 -13.04 -69.96 -31.20
C LYS A 467 -12.26 -71.26 -30.97
N ILE A 468 -12.91 -72.28 -30.43
CA ILE A 468 -12.31 -73.62 -30.23
C ILE A 468 -11.95 -74.25 -31.57
N GLU A 469 -12.83 -74.17 -32.57
CA GLU A 469 -12.52 -74.66 -33.92
C GLU A 469 -11.33 -73.94 -34.55
N LEU A 470 -11.23 -72.62 -34.37
CA LEU A 470 -10.12 -71.82 -34.89
C LEU A 470 -8.82 -72.17 -34.18
N ALA A 471 -8.81 -72.29 -32.85
CA ALA A 471 -7.65 -72.75 -32.10
C ALA A 471 -7.21 -74.17 -32.52
N HIS A 472 -8.15 -75.08 -32.78
CA HIS A 472 -7.83 -76.40 -33.31
C HIS A 472 -7.23 -76.34 -34.73
N ARG A 473 -7.62 -75.38 -35.58
CA ARG A 473 -6.98 -75.15 -36.89
C ARG A 473 -5.55 -74.65 -36.71
N ASP A 474 -5.32 -73.68 -35.83
CA ASP A 474 -3.99 -73.12 -35.54
C ASP A 474 -3.05 -74.18 -34.96
N ILE A 475 -3.54 -75.06 -34.07
CA ILE A 475 -2.76 -76.19 -33.54
C ILE A 475 -2.36 -77.16 -34.65
N ARG A 476 -3.25 -77.43 -35.62
CA ARG A 476 -2.91 -78.28 -36.77
C ARG A 476 -1.87 -77.62 -37.67
N GLU A 477 -1.98 -76.32 -37.91
CA GLU A 477 -1.01 -75.58 -38.74
C GLU A 477 0.37 -75.50 -38.08
N THR A 478 0.43 -75.20 -36.78
CA THR A 478 1.68 -75.19 -36.01
C THR A 478 2.33 -76.57 -35.95
N ARG A 479 1.56 -77.66 -35.77
CA ARG A 479 2.09 -79.03 -35.87
C ARG A 479 2.70 -79.32 -37.24
N VAL A 480 2.05 -78.90 -38.32
CA VAL A 480 2.59 -79.06 -39.69
C VAL A 480 3.89 -78.26 -39.86
N GLU A 481 4.00 -77.06 -39.29
CA GLU A 481 5.23 -76.28 -39.36
C GLU A 481 6.35 -76.88 -38.49
N GLU A 482 6.04 -77.36 -37.29
CA GLU A 482 6.96 -78.11 -36.44
C GLU A 482 7.48 -79.37 -37.14
N GLU A 483 6.61 -80.14 -37.81
CA GLU A 483 7.00 -81.32 -38.59
C GLU A 483 7.96 -80.95 -39.74
N LYS A 484 7.72 -79.83 -40.44
CA LYS A 484 8.65 -79.32 -41.47
C LYS A 484 10.00 -78.91 -40.89
N GLU A 485 10.01 -78.26 -39.73
CA GLU A 485 11.24 -77.87 -39.03
C GLU A 485 12.03 -79.10 -38.56
N ILE A 486 11.34 -80.10 -38.00
CA ILE A 486 11.94 -81.40 -37.64
C ILE A 486 12.56 -82.05 -38.88
N TYR A 487 11.83 -82.11 -40.01
CA TYR A 487 12.36 -82.67 -41.26
C TYR A 487 13.62 -81.92 -41.75
N ARG A 488 13.66 -80.58 -41.67
CA ARG A 488 14.84 -79.78 -41.99
C ARG A 488 16.01 -80.04 -41.04
N ALA A 489 15.72 -80.16 -39.74
CA ALA A 489 16.72 -80.44 -38.71
C ALA A 489 17.30 -81.86 -38.85
N GLU A 490 16.46 -82.87 -39.10
CA GLU A 490 16.89 -84.25 -39.33
C GLU A 490 17.71 -84.37 -40.62
N SER A 491 17.30 -83.71 -41.71
CA SER A 491 18.09 -83.64 -42.94
C SER A 491 19.48 -83.04 -42.66
N SER A 492 19.53 -81.98 -41.85
CA SER A 492 20.79 -81.34 -41.43
C SER A 492 21.65 -82.23 -40.53
N LEU A 493 21.03 -83.00 -39.62
CA LEU A 493 21.74 -83.96 -38.77
C LEU A 493 22.21 -85.19 -39.55
N SER A 494 21.45 -85.66 -40.54
CA SER A 494 21.85 -86.72 -41.45
C SER A 494 23.07 -86.30 -42.27
N ALA A 495 23.05 -85.09 -42.84
CA ALA A 495 24.21 -84.49 -43.51
C ALA A 495 25.43 -84.39 -42.57
N LYS A 496 25.24 -83.94 -41.31
CA LYS A 496 26.31 -83.94 -40.30
C LYS A 496 26.84 -85.34 -39.99
N ARG A 497 25.98 -86.36 -39.83
CA ARG A 497 26.42 -87.74 -39.58
C ARG A 497 27.19 -88.34 -40.75
N MET A 498 26.87 -87.96 -42.00
CA MET A 498 27.64 -88.37 -43.17
C MET A 498 29.07 -87.81 -43.10
N VAL A 499 29.21 -86.52 -42.83
CA VAL A 499 30.51 -85.84 -42.65
C VAL A 499 31.29 -86.41 -41.46
N GLU A 500 30.62 -86.70 -40.33
CA GLU A 500 31.26 -87.25 -39.14
C GLU A 500 31.61 -88.75 -39.30
N GLY A 501 30.86 -89.49 -40.12
CA GLY A 501 31.11 -90.88 -40.49
C GLY A 501 32.35 -91.06 -41.37
N GLU A 502 32.61 -90.12 -42.28
CA GLU A 502 33.88 -90.02 -42.99
C GLU A 502 35.03 -89.69 -42.02
N LEU A 503 34.83 -88.73 -41.11
CA LEU A 503 35.82 -88.33 -40.11
C LEU A 503 36.18 -89.46 -39.11
N ARG A 504 35.24 -90.39 -38.82
CA ARG A 504 35.45 -91.57 -37.97
C ARG A 504 36.14 -92.74 -38.69
N LYS A 505 35.95 -92.91 -40.00
CA LYS A 505 36.70 -93.90 -40.81
C LYS A 505 38.19 -93.54 -40.87
N TRP A 506 38.48 -92.24 -41.02
CA TRP A 506 39.86 -91.72 -40.98
C TRP A 506 40.54 -91.84 -39.60
N ARG A 507 39.80 -91.87 -38.49
CA ARG A 507 40.36 -91.93 -37.12
C ARG A 507 40.60 -93.36 -36.57
N LYS A 508 40.04 -94.41 -37.19
CA LYS A 508 40.13 -95.81 -36.71
C LYS A 508 41.27 -96.64 -37.32
N VAL A 509 41.92 -96.21 -38.39
CA VAL A 509 43.07 -96.93 -38.99
C VAL A 509 44.39 -96.65 -38.24
N ASN A 510 44.50 -95.57 -37.46
CA ASN A 510 45.80 -95.03 -37.00
C ASN A 510 46.25 -95.36 -35.54
N LYS A 511 45.85 -96.51 -34.94
CA LYS A 511 46.31 -96.98 -33.60
C LYS A 511 46.35 -98.52 -33.46
N LYS A 512 47.33 -99.20 -34.08
CA LYS A 512 47.95 -100.50 -33.70
C LYS A 512 49.20 -100.76 -34.60
N ASN A 513 50.40 -100.66 -33.99
CA ASN A 513 51.76 -101.10 -34.39
C ASN A 513 52.65 -100.20 -35.31
N THR A 514 53.85 -99.88 -34.75
CA THR A 514 55.14 -99.41 -35.34
C THR A 514 55.22 -98.11 -36.16
N GLU A 515 56.34 -97.41 -35.97
CA GLU A 515 57.00 -96.47 -36.89
C GLU A 515 56.73 -96.83 -38.37
N ALA A 516 56.51 -95.92 -39.32
CA ALA A 516 56.74 -94.49 -39.40
C ALA A 516 55.69 -93.84 -40.33
N GLU A 517 55.60 -92.51 -40.24
CA GLU A 517 54.92 -91.58 -41.17
C GLU A 517 53.39 -91.70 -41.33
N ASN A 518 52.62 -90.82 -40.67
CA ASN A 518 52.12 -89.58 -41.29
C ASN A 518 51.16 -88.81 -40.38
N GLN A 519 51.46 -87.52 -40.26
CA GLN A 519 50.59 -86.34 -40.20
C GLN A 519 49.52 -86.25 -39.07
N GLN A 520 49.83 -85.44 -38.06
CA GLN A 520 49.37 -84.04 -37.90
C GLN A 520 48.07 -83.98 -37.09
N GLN A 521 48.18 -83.61 -35.81
CA GLN A 521 47.94 -82.23 -35.35
C GLN A 521 46.41 -81.95 -35.21
N PRO A 522 46.00 -80.87 -34.56
CA PRO A 522 45.77 -80.86 -33.12
C PRO A 522 44.29 -80.46 -32.89
N LEU A 523 43.75 -80.41 -31.66
CA LEU A 523 43.42 -79.15 -30.96
C LEU A 523 42.90 -77.99 -31.88
N PRO A 524 42.16 -76.97 -31.40
CA PRO A 524 41.48 -76.84 -30.11
C PRO A 524 40.25 -75.87 -30.13
N ARG A 525 39.78 -75.56 -28.91
CA ARG A 525 39.56 -74.19 -28.40
C ARG A 525 38.62 -73.25 -29.15
N LYS A 526 37.68 -72.78 -28.32
CA LYS A 526 37.40 -71.35 -28.08
C LYS A 526 36.81 -70.67 -29.33
N SER A 527 36.26 -69.48 -29.29
CA SER A 527 36.23 -68.44 -28.28
C SER A 527 35.09 -67.51 -28.68
N MET A 528 34.44 -66.97 -27.67
CA MET A 528 34.22 -65.52 -27.50
C MET A 528 33.25 -64.88 -28.50
N LYS A 529 32.09 -64.48 -27.99
CA LYS A 529 31.87 -63.13 -27.43
C LYS A 529 32.18 -62.05 -28.46
N ALA A 530 31.13 -61.34 -28.85
CA ALA A 530 31.03 -59.89 -28.73
C ALA A 530 29.58 -59.55 -29.11
N ASN A 531 28.80 -59.02 -28.16
CA ASN A 531 28.52 -57.59 -28.02
C ASN A 531 27.69 -57.09 -29.22
N GLY A 532 26.53 -56.48 -29.05
CA GLY A 532 26.09 -55.63 -27.97
C GLY A 532 25.34 -54.45 -28.58
N SER A 533 24.61 -53.74 -27.71
CA SER A 533 23.76 -52.56 -27.98
C SER A 533 22.41 -52.87 -28.61
N LEU A 534 21.29 -52.75 -27.87
CA LEU A 534 20.65 -51.56 -27.28
C LEU A 534 19.91 -50.69 -28.31
N THR A 535 18.59 -50.94 -28.38
CA THR A 535 17.48 -49.95 -28.31
C THR A 535 17.35 -48.89 -29.42
N PRO A 536 16.24 -48.12 -29.48
CA PRO A 536 14.84 -48.35 -29.06
C PRO A 536 13.87 -48.05 -30.23
N SER A 537 12.54 -48.11 -30.02
CA SER A 537 11.62 -46.98 -30.31
C SER A 537 10.16 -47.38 -30.60
N ARG A 538 9.29 -46.78 -29.78
CA ARG A 538 7.98 -46.17 -30.07
C ARG A 538 6.82 -47.00 -30.65
N ARG A 539 5.89 -47.32 -29.74
CA ARG A 539 4.58 -46.64 -29.56
C ARG A 539 3.76 -46.36 -30.84
N SER A 540 2.58 -46.98 -30.92
CA SER A 540 1.34 -46.25 -31.26
C SER A 540 0.32 -46.41 -30.13
N ARG A 541 -0.36 -45.31 -29.80
CA ARG A 541 -1.42 -45.15 -28.80
C ARG A 541 -2.70 -44.80 -29.55
N LEU A 542 -3.86 -45.30 -29.10
CA LEU A 542 -5.12 -44.56 -28.89
C LEU A 542 -6.12 -45.54 -28.24
N ARG A 543 -6.63 -45.38 -27.01
CA ARG A 543 -7.57 -44.39 -26.44
C ARG A 543 -8.92 -44.24 -27.18
N ASN A 544 -9.93 -44.84 -26.53
CA ASN A 544 -11.25 -44.29 -26.16
C ASN A 544 -12.33 -44.08 -27.22
N SER A 545 -13.45 -44.79 -27.04
CA SER A 545 -14.82 -44.30 -26.75
C SER A 545 -15.71 -45.56 -26.73
N GLY A 546 -16.58 -45.81 -25.76
CA GLY A 546 -17.50 -44.91 -25.09
C GLY A 546 -18.91 -45.28 -25.57
N SER A 547 -19.44 -46.42 -25.15
CA SER A 547 -20.86 -46.74 -25.36
C SER A 547 -21.71 -45.92 -24.38
N PRO A 548 -22.77 -45.27 -24.85
CA PRO A 548 -23.70 -44.52 -24.03
C PRO A 548 -24.61 -45.47 -23.25
N ALA A 549 -24.71 -45.25 -21.95
CA ALA A 549 -25.71 -45.89 -21.12
C ALA A 549 -27.11 -45.37 -21.49
N PHE A 550 -27.95 -46.32 -21.91
CA PHE A 550 -29.39 -46.26 -21.87
C PHE A 550 -29.88 -46.07 -20.43
N GLN A 551 -30.63 -45.00 -20.16
CA GLN A 551 -31.78 -45.04 -19.25
C GLN A 551 -32.85 -44.07 -19.78
N MET A 552 -33.83 -44.62 -20.50
CA MET A 552 -35.09 -43.96 -20.84
C MET A 552 -36.20 -44.76 -20.16
N THR A 553 -36.81 -44.19 -19.13
CA THR A 553 -38.18 -44.51 -18.70
C THR A 553 -39.12 -43.47 -19.31
N PRO A 554 -40.16 -43.84 -20.07
CA PRO A 554 -41.15 -42.89 -20.56
C PRO A 554 -42.33 -42.80 -19.59
N ARG A 555 -42.55 -41.62 -19.00
CA ARG A 555 -43.88 -41.21 -18.53
C ARG A 555 -44.38 -40.11 -19.44
N MET A 556 -45.44 -40.44 -20.19
CA MET A 556 -46.17 -39.54 -21.06
C MET A 556 -47.09 -38.61 -20.24
N THR A 557 -47.02 -37.31 -20.52
CA THR A 557 -48.21 -36.43 -20.57
C THR A 557 -48.02 -35.43 -21.73
N PRO A 558 -49.09 -35.08 -22.48
CA PRO A 558 -48.97 -34.39 -23.77
C PRO A 558 -49.26 -32.87 -23.72
N ARG A 559 -48.83 -32.20 -24.80
CA ARG A 559 -49.10 -30.80 -25.24
C ARG A 559 -48.33 -29.71 -24.47
N SER A 560 -47.45 -28.91 -25.09
CA SER A 560 -47.74 -28.03 -26.25
C SER A 560 -46.45 -27.62 -27.00
N SER A 561 -46.49 -27.67 -28.34
CA SER A 561 -45.62 -26.95 -29.29
C SER A 561 -46.07 -25.47 -29.37
N SER A 562 -45.30 -24.42 -29.67
CA SER A 562 -44.01 -24.24 -30.35
C SER A 562 -43.62 -22.76 -30.23
N ILE A 563 -42.40 -22.41 -29.81
CA ILE A 563 -41.77 -21.12 -30.15
C ILE A 563 -40.31 -21.38 -30.52
N ALA A 564 -39.97 -21.08 -31.77
CA ALA A 564 -38.61 -21.14 -32.29
C ALA A 564 -37.82 -19.93 -31.80
N ILE A 565 -36.72 -20.15 -31.05
CA ILE A 565 -35.72 -19.12 -30.78
C ILE A 565 -34.47 -19.45 -31.58
N ARG A 566 -34.25 -18.65 -32.63
CA ARG A 566 -33.03 -18.63 -33.44
C ARG A 566 -31.84 -18.27 -32.54
N LYS A 567 -30.78 -19.09 -32.57
CA LYS A 567 -29.48 -18.76 -31.97
C LYS A 567 -28.89 -17.52 -32.66
N LYS A 568 -28.72 -16.41 -31.92
CA LYS A 568 -27.86 -15.30 -32.36
C LYS A 568 -26.40 -15.66 -32.08
N ARG A 569 -25.58 -15.46 -33.12
CA ARG A 569 -24.11 -15.61 -33.13
C ARG A 569 -23.52 -14.42 -32.36
N THR A 570 -22.85 -14.66 -31.24
CA THR A 570 -22.11 -13.63 -30.51
C THR A 570 -20.79 -13.34 -31.22
N VAL A 571 -20.70 -12.16 -31.85
CA VAL A 571 -19.44 -11.56 -32.29
C VAL A 571 -18.90 -10.77 -31.10
N VAL A 572 -17.71 -11.14 -30.63
CA VAL A 572 -17.00 -10.43 -29.55
C VAL A 572 -16.17 -9.30 -30.19
N PRO A 573 -16.32 -8.03 -29.78
CA PRO A 573 -15.39 -6.98 -30.20
C PRO A 573 -14.10 -7.07 -29.38
N ASN A 574 -12.98 -7.01 -30.09
CA ASN A 574 -11.62 -7.14 -29.59
C ASN A 574 -11.18 -5.83 -28.90
N LEU A 575 -10.95 -5.85 -27.58
CA LEU A 575 -10.63 -4.67 -26.75
C LEU A 575 -9.17 -4.18 -26.87
N ALA A 576 -8.37 -4.73 -27.79
CA ALA A 576 -6.96 -4.37 -27.96
C ALA A 576 -6.72 -3.02 -28.69
N LYS A 577 -7.75 -2.22 -29.00
CA LYS A 577 -7.62 -0.94 -29.73
C LYS A 577 -7.67 0.32 -28.87
N LEU A 578 -7.78 0.21 -27.55
CA LEU A 578 -7.86 1.37 -26.64
C LEU A 578 -6.49 1.93 -26.17
N PHE A 579 -5.36 1.36 -26.59
CA PHE A 579 -4.02 1.79 -26.16
C PHE A 579 -3.05 2.18 -27.28
N ILE A 580 -3.54 2.70 -28.41
CA ILE A 580 -2.67 3.32 -29.42
C ILE A 580 -2.80 4.84 -29.31
N GLY A 581 -1.84 5.45 -28.61
CA GLY A 581 -1.70 6.89 -28.54
C GLY A 581 -1.43 7.52 -29.91
N LYS A 582 -2.06 8.66 -30.18
CA LYS A 582 -1.72 9.53 -31.31
C LYS A 582 -1.19 10.87 -30.82
N LYS A 583 -0.12 11.28 -31.49
CA LYS A 583 0.73 12.45 -31.26
C LYS A 583 0.00 13.76 -31.56
N ALA A 584 0.60 14.80 -30.99
CA ALA A 584 0.37 16.23 -31.16
C ALA A 584 0.01 16.69 -32.57
N ASP A 585 -0.84 17.72 -32.64
CA ASP A 585 -0.74 18.76 -33.64
C ASP A 585 -0.79 20.14 -32.96
N LYS A 586 0.10 21.01 -33.43
CA LYS A 586 0.31 22.40 -33.03
C LYS A 586 -0.74 23.32 -33.67
N ASP A 587 -0.86 24.48 -33.03
CA ASP A 587 -1.65 25.67 -33.36
C ASP A 587 -1.50 26.19 -34.82
N PRO A 588 -2.30 27.20 -35.20
CA PRO A 588 -1.91 28.58 -34.86
C PRO A 588 -2.91 29.36 -33.99
#